data_AF-A0A4Y7RWQ1-F1
#
_entry.id   AF-A0A4Y7RWQ1-F1
#
_cell.length_a   1.000
_cell.length_b   1.000
_cell.length_c   1.000
_cell.angle_alpha   90.00
_cell.angle_beta   90.00
_cell.angle_gamma   90.00
#
_symmetry.space_group_name_H-M   'P 1'
#
loop_
_entity.id
_entity.type
_entity.pdbx_description
1 polymer ?
#
loop_
_entity_poly.entity_id
_entity_poly.type
_entity_poly.pdbx_seq_one_letter_code
_entity_poly.pdbx_strand_id
1 'polypeptide(L)'
;MDDLKKILSQATLLQKQLLNSSERNQMRKFTLRQLAEIAETLMDSSPNMEIHSYKDEVIVSGVVPNILNPQDISVELDNGIILRIECIWHKSDETGNLESKPCEFKKKIELPYSVIPETLSVTYQKGILSISAKRTDGTNTWAAKAQFLD
;
A
#
# COMPACT_ATOMS: atom_id res chain seq x y z
N MET A 1 4.73 13.14 25.10
CA MET A 1 6.09 13.64 25.44
C MET A 1 7.07 12.47 25.69
N ASP A 2 6.59 11.25 25.97
CA ASP A 2 7.44 10.06 26.19
C ASP A 2 8.01 9.42 24.92
N ASP A 3 7.31 9.48 23.78
CA ASP A 3 7.80 8.82 22.55
C ASP A 3 9.02 9.52 21.95
N LEU A 4 9.08 10.86 22.04
CA LEU A 4 10.26 11.62 21.62
C LEU A 4 11.49 11.30 22.48
N LYS A 5 11.31 11.03 23.78
CA LYS A 5 12.42 10.61 24.66
C LYS A 5 12.93 9.22 24.32
N LYS A 6 12.04 8.30 23.92
CA LYS A 6 12.43 6.96 23.43
C LYS A 6 13.17 7.03 22.10
N ILE A 7 12.71 7.88 21.18
CA ILE A 7 13.37 8.05 19.87
C ILE A 7 14.76 8.67 20.05
N LEU A 8 14.88 9.69 20.91
CA LEU A 8 16.16 10.32 21.19
C LEU A 8 17.13 9.36 21.89
N SER A 9 16.67 8.55 22.85
CA SER A 9 17.54 7.58 23.53
C SER A 9 18.03 6.48 22.57
N GLN A 10 17.18 6.03 21.65
CA GLN A 10 17.56 5.09 20.59
C GLN A 10 18.54 5.71 19.59
N ALA A 11 18.32 6.97 19.18
CA ALA A 11 19.24 7.69 18.30
C ALA A 11 20.62 7.88 18.95
N THR A 12 20.66 8.18 20.26
CA THR A 12 21.93 8.36 20.99
C THR A 12 22.69 7.04 21.15
N LEU A 13 21.96 5.92 21.33
CA LEU A 13 22.54 4.58 21.39
C LEU A 13 23.15 4.17 20.05
N LEU A 14 22.43 4.40 18.95
CA LEU A 14 22.91 4.18 17.58
C LEU A 14 24.15 5.01 17.27
N GLN A 15 24.18 6.28 17.67
CA GLN A 15 25.33 7.16 17.45
C GLN A 15 26.58 6.68 18.20
N LYS A 16 26.43 6.18 19.44
CA LYS A 16 27.54 5.59 20.20
C LYS A 16 28.06 4.29 19.58
N GLN A 17 27.17 3.47 19.00
CA GLN A 17 27.54 2.22 18.32
C GLN A 17 28.25 2.45 16.98
N LEU A 18 27.99 3.58 16.30
CA LEU A 18 28.66 3.94 15.03
C LEU A 18 30.13 4.40 15.20
N LEU A 19 30.51 4.84 16.40
CA LEU A 19 31.85 5.34 16.72
C LEU A 19 32.88 4.23 16.98
N ASN A 20 32.45 3.00 17.31
CA ASN A 20 33.36 1.88 17.56
C ASN A 20 33.70 1.13 16.25
N SER A 21 34.93 1.31 15.77
CA SER A 21 35.41 0.80 14.48
C SER A 21 35.51 -0.72 14.38
N SER A 22 35.54 -1.45 15.51
CA SER A 22 35.59 -2.92 15.54
C SER A 22 34.26 -3.59 15.15
N GLU A 23 33.12 -2.90 15.37
CA GLU A 23 31.78 -3.44 15.09
C GLU A 23 31.36 -3.26 13.61
N ARG A 24 32.05 -2.42 12.85
CA ARG A 24 31.72 -2.12 11.44
C ARG A 24 31.79 -3.33 10.52
N ASN A 25 32.66 -4.30 10.82
CA ASN A 25 32.79 -5.52 10.01
C ASN A 25 31.72 -6.58 10.33
N GLN A 26 31.17 -6.60 11.55
CA GLN A 26 29.99 -7.43 11.87
C GLN A 26 28.69 -6.78 11.37
N MET A 27 28.61 -5.44 11.38
CA MET A 27 27.47 -4.69 10.85
C MET A 27 27.21 -4.89 9.35
N ARG A 28 28.23 -5.16 8.53
CA ARG A 28 28.05 -5.45 7.08
C ARG A 28 27.25 -6.73 6.80
N LYS A 29 27.32 -7.74 7.68
CA LYS A 29 26.51 -8.97 7.56
C LYS A 29 25.15 -8.83 8.23
N PHE A 30 25.05 -8.01 9.27
CA PHE A 30 23.80 -7.79 10.01
C PHE A 30 22.80 -6.93 9.24
N THR A 31 23.27 -5.97 8.42
CA THR A 31 22.39 -5.08 7.65
C THR A 31 21.72 -5.77 6.47
N LEU A 32 22.40 -6.64 5.71
CA LEU A 32 21.77 -7.23 4.51
C LEU A 32 20.67 -8.24 4.82
N ARG A 33 20.81 -9.03 5.88
CA ARG A 33 19.80 -10.03 6.25
C ARG A 33 18.58 -9.39 6.91
N GLN A 34 18.79 -8.35 7.73
CA GLN A 34 17.70 -7.55 8.28
C GLN A 34 17.04 -6.66 7.22
N LEU A 35 17.81 -6.09 6.29
CA LEU A 35 17.26 -5.40 5.12
C LEU A 35 16.52 -6.37 4.20
N ALA A 36 16.95 -7.62 4.10
CA ALA A 36 16.23 -8.67 3.38
C ALA A 36 14.97 -9.11 4.12
N GLU A 37 14.94 -9.20 5.45
CA GLU A 37 13.72 -9.44 6.24
C GLU A 37 12.76 -8.24 6.20
N ILE A 38 13.28 -7.01 6.19
CA ILE A 38 12.51 -5.78 5.94
C ILE A 38 12.03 -5.76 4.49
N ALA A 39 12.86 -6.19 3.53
CA ALA A 39 12.49 -6.29 2.13
C ALA A 39 11.52 -7.45 1.85
N GLU A 40 11.57 -8.55 2.60
CA GLU A 40 10.65 -9.69 2.53
C GLU A 40 9.31 -9.35 3.19
N THR A 41 9.31 -8.52 4.25
CA THR A 41 8.07 -7.87 4.72
C THR A 41 7.56 -6.79 3.76
N LEU A 42 8.42 -6.24 2.90
CA LEU A 42 8.04 -5.36 1.77
C LEU A 42 7.82 -6.11 0.45
N MET A 43 8.09 -7.42 0.36
CA MET A 43 7.80 -8.24 -0.81
C MET A 43 6.31 -8.52 -0.79
N ASP A 44 5.58 -7.54 -1.31
CA ASP A 44 4.21 -7.52 -1.80
C ASP A 44 3.52 -8.91 -1.80
N SER A 45 3.12 -9.38 -0.61
CA SER A 45 1.93 -10.22 -0.49
C SER A 45 0.67 -9.36 -0.58
N SER A 46 0.78 -8.15 -1.15
CA SER A 46 -0.37 -7.32 -1.42
C SER A 46 -1.12 -7.94 -2.59
N PRO A 47 -2.44 -8.10 -2.46
CA PRO A 47 -3.24 -8.66 -3.53
C PRO A 47 -3.09 -7.81 -4.79
N ASN A 48 -2.99 -8.48 -5.94
CA ASN A 48 -3.00 -7.80 -7.22
C ASN A 48 -4.34 -7.07 -7.37
N MET A 49 -4.24 -5.78 -7.71
CA MET A 49 -5.39 -4.91 -7.92
C MET A 49 -5.36 -4.50 -9.39
N GLU A 50 -6.50 -4.64 -10.05
CA GLU A 50 -6.74 -4.22 -11.42
C GLU A 50 -7.47 -2.88 -11.43
N ILE A 51 -7.18 -2.05 -12.43
CA ILE A 51 -7.81 -0.75 -12.62
C ILE A 51 -8.62 -0.80 -13.92
N HIS A 52 -9.93 -0.66 -13.78
CA HIS A 52 -10.88 -0.61 -14.88
C HIS A 52 -11.39 0.82 -15.02
N SER A 53 -11.11 1.43 -16.17
CA SER A 53 -11.53 2.81 -16.46
C SER A 53 -12.73 2.81 -17.39
N TYR A 54 -13.83 3.40 -16.92
CA TYR A 54 -15.02 3.64 -17.71
C TYR A 54 -15.13 5.14 -18.06
N LYS A 55 -16.17 5.51 -18.82
CA LYS A 55 -16.34 6.90 -19.24
C LYS A 55 -16.48 7.87 -18.06
N ASP A 56 -17.23 7.48 -17.04
CA ASP A 56 -17.62 8.37 -15.95
C ASP A 56 -17.16 7.87 -14.57
N GLU A 57 -16.52 6.70 -14.50
CA GLU A 57 -16.08 6.09 -13.25
C GLU A 57 -14.80 5.28 -13.43
N VAL A 58 -14.02 5.15 -12.37
CA VAL A 58 -12.92 4.20 -12.26
C VAL A 58 -13.27 3.16 -11.22
N ILE A 59 -12.92 1.90 -11.50
CA ILE A 59 -13.11 0.79 -10.57
C ILE A 59 -11.75 0.14 -10.35
N VAL A 60 -11.32 0.07 -9.09
CA VAL A 60 -10.14 -0.66 -8.66
C VAL A 60 -10.60 -1.91 -7.93
N SER A 61 -10.21 -3.08 -8.41
CA SER A 61 -10.67 -4.36 -7.86
C SER A 61 -9.52 -5.33 -7.64
N GLY A 62 -9.56 -6.09 -6.56
CA GLY A 62 -8.60 -7.16 -6.30
C GLY A 62 -9.13 -8.25 -5.39
N VAL A 63 -8.49 -9.40 -5.47
CA VAL A 63 -8.88 -10.58 -4.70
C VAL A 63 -8.22 -10.51 -3.32
N VAL A 64 -9.02 -10.25 -2.28
CA VAL A 64 -8.59 -10.22 -0.89
C VAL A 64 -9.42 -11.24 -0.10
N PRO A 65 -8.90 -12.43 0.19
CA PRO A 65 -9.68 -13.44 0.91
C PRO A 65 -9.85 -13.06 2.39
N ASN A 66 -10.99 -13.45 2.97
CA ASN A 66 -11.25 -13.46 4.41
C ASN A 66 -11.02 -12.12 5.14
N ILE A 67 -11.59 -11.03 4.63
CA ILE A 67 -11.77 -9.80 5.43
C ILE A 67 -12.96 -10.03 6.35
N LEU A 68 -12.73 -9.95 7.66
CA LEU A 68 -13.74 -10.30 8.67
C LEU A 68 -14.63 -9.12 9.01
N ASN A 69 -14.06 -7.92 9.13
CA ASN A 69 -14.82 -6.72 9.49
C ASN A 69 -14.66 -5.62 8.42
N PRO A 70 -15.72 -4.83 8.17
CA PRO A 70 -15.61 -3.67 7.29
C PRO A 70 -14.60 -2.61 7.79
N GLN A 71 -14.38 -2.54 9.10
CA GLN A 71 -13.41 -1.63 9.73
C GLN A 71 -11.95 -1.99 9.44
N ASP A 72 -11.72 -3.22 8.98
CA ASP A 72 -10.40 -3.72 8.60
C ASP A 72 -9.97 -3.21 7.22
N ILE A 73 -10.83 -2.43 6.54
CA ILE A 73 -10.55 -1.80 5.25
C ILE A 73 -10.51 -0.29 5.46
N SER A 74 -9.35 0.31 5.19
CA SER A 74 -9.18 1.76 5.12
C SER A 74 -8.83 2.15 3.69
N VAL A 75 -9.58 3.09 3.13
CA VAL A 75 -9.33 3.64 1.80
C VAL A 75 -9.27 5.15 1.91
N GLU A 76 -8.12 5.71 1.55
CA GLU A 76 -7.90 7.15 1.51
C GLU A 76 -7.64 7.58 0.07
N LEU A 77 -8.22 8.72 -0.31
CA LEU A 77 -8.00 9.34 -1.61
C LEU A 77 -7.27 10.67 -1.42
N ASP A 78 -6.10 10.77 -2.02
CA ASP A 78 -5.21 11.93 -1.92
C ASP A 78 -5.17 12.66 -3.27
N ASN A 79 -5.49 13.95 -3.24
CA ASN A 79 -5.59 14.85 -4.41
C ASN A 79 -6.50 14.34 -5.55
N GLY A 80 -7.45 13.46 -5.24
CA GLY A 80 -8.36 12.86 -6.22
C GLY A 80 -7.71 11.89 -7.19
N ILE A 81 -6.41 11.59 -7.08
CA ILE A 81 -5.67 10.75 -8.06
C ILE A 81 -4.97 9.58 -7.36
N ILE A 82 -4.52 9.75 -6.12
CA ILE A 82 -3.77 8.72 -5.41
C ILE A 82 -4.71 7.98 -4.47
N LEU A 83 -4.94 6.71 -4.74
CA LEU A 83 -5.71 5.82 -3.88
C LEU A 83 -4.75 5.05 -2.95
N ARG A 84 -4.95 5.19 -1.64
CA ARG A 84 -4.23 4.42 -0.62
C ARG A 84 -5.19 3.43 0.00
N ILE A 85 -4.83 2.16 -0.05
CA ILE A 85 -5.62 1.05 0.46
C ILE A 85 -4.82 0.40 1.56
N GLU A 86 -5.36 0.36 2.77
CA GLU A 86 -4.83 -0.43 3.87
C GLU A 86 -5.89 -1.47 4.25
N CYS A 87 -5.47 -2.72 4.40
CA CYS A 87 -6.41 -3.78 4.70
C CYS A 87 -5.80 -4.86 5.57
N ILE A 88 -6.58 -5.34 6.54
CA ILE A 88 -6.28 -6.50 7.38
C ILE A 88 -7.14 -7.69 6.92
N TRP A 89 -6.51 -8.84 6.73
CA TRP A 89 -7.15 -10.06 6.22
C TRP A 89 -6.53 -11.32 6.81
N HIS A 90 -7.19 -12.46 6.65
CA HIS A 90 -6.71 -13.74 7.18
C HIS A 90 -6.39 -14.75 6.07
N LYS A 91 -5.22 -15.37 6.13
CA LYS A 91 -4.92 -16.53 5.29
C LYS A 91 -5.72 -17.73 5.78
N SER A 92 -5.99 -18.65 4.87
CA SER A 92 -6.51 -19.97 5.21
C SER A 92 -5.38 -20.98 5.10
N ASP A 93 -5.31 -21.91 6.06
CA ASP A 93 -4.41 -23.05 5.99
C ASP A 93 -4.86 -24.07 4.92
N GLU A 94 -4.06 -25.11 4.70
CA GLU A 94 -4.35 -26.18 3.74
C GLU A 94 -5.66 -26.94 4.03
N THR A 95 -6.17 -26.82 5.25
CA THR A 95 -7.44 -27.44 5.70
C THR A 95 -8.63 -26.48 5.62
N GLY A 96 -8.41 -25.23 5.17
CA GLY A 96 -9.43 -24.20 5.04
C GLY A 96 -9.72 -23.43 6.33
N ASN A 97 -9.01 -23.70 7.42
CA ASN A 97 -9.17 -22.95 8.66
C ASN A 97 -8.43 -21.60 8.56
N LEU A 98 -9.00 -20.56 9.16
CA LEU A 98 -8.36 -19.25 9.21
C LEU A 98 -7.11 -19.31 10.09
N GLU A 99 -6.00 -18.80 9.57
CA GLU A 99 -4.79 -18.59 10.36
C GLU A 99 -5.08 -17.59 11.49
N SER A 100 -4.56 -17.90 12.67
CA SER A 100 -4.74 -17.08 13.87
C SER A 100 -4.07 -15.71 13.77
N LYS A 101 -3.05 -15.59 12.92
CA LYS A 101 -2.32 -14.34 12.71
C LYS A 101 -2.91 -13.58 11.52
N PRO A 102 -3.39 -12.34 11.70
CA PRO A 102 -3.82 -11.52 10.59
C PRO A 102 -2.62 -11.13 9.71
N CYS A 103 -2.90 -11.01 8.42
CA CYS A 103 -2.03 -10.38 7.43
C CYS A 103 -2.51 -8.95 7.20
N GLU A 104 -1.57 -8.05 6.90
CA GLU A 104 -1.86 -6.68 6.51
C GLU A 104 -1.23 -6.39 5.17
N PHE A 105 -1.87 -5.55 4.36
CA PHE A 105 -1.22 -4.94 3.21
C PHE A 105 -1.56 -3.46 3.11
N LYS A 106 -0.61 -2.72 2.54
CA LYS A 106 -0.75 -1.31 2.19
C LYS A 106 -0.42 -1.14 0.73
N LYS A 107 -1.33 -0.59 -0.05
CA LYS A 107 -1.16 -0.41 -1.49
C LYS A 107 -1.47 1.01 -1.89
N LYS A 108 -0.58 1.59 -2.68
CA LYS A 108 -0.75 2.90 -3.30
C LYS A 108 -0.99 2.69 -4.79
N ILE A 109 -2.09 3.20 -5.30
CA ILE A 109 -2.49 3.09 -6.69
C ILE A 109 -2.69 4.49 -7.24
N GLU A 110 -2.04 4.79 -8.35
CA GLU A 110 -2.27 6.03 -9.10
C GLU A 110 -3.41 5.79 -10.09
N LEU A 111 -4.47 6.58 -9.95
CA LEU A 111 -5.63 6.51 -10.84
C LEU A 111 -5.31 7.22 -12.17
N PRO A 112 -5.87 6.72 -13.29
CA PRO A 112 -5.61 7.29 -14.61
C PRO A 112 -6.19 8.70 -14.80
N TYR A 113 -7.08 9.13 -13.91
CA TYR A 113 -7.65 10.47 -13.89
C TYR A 113 -8.09 10.85 -12.47
N SER A 114 -8.34 12.15 -12.29
CA SER A 114 -8.89 12.67 -11.04
C SER A 114 -10.34 12.21 -10.85
N VAL A 115 -10.69 11.81 -9.62
CA VAL A 115 -12.01 11.35 -9.21
C VAL A 115 -12.56 12.21 -8.08
N ILE A 116 -13.89 12.22 -7.95
CA ILE A 116 -14.61 13.00 -6.94
C ILE A 116 -14.58 12.22 -5.61
N PRO A 117 -13.94 12.73 -4.54
CA PRO A 117 -13.79 12.00 -3.28
C PRO A 117 -15.12 11.59 -2.64
N GLU A 118 -16.16 12.42 -2.78
CA GLU A 118 -17.50 12.19 -2.23
C GLU A 118 -18.22 10.99 -2.88
N THR A 119 -17.77 10.58 -4.06
CA THR A 119 -18.35 9.45 -4.81
C THR A 119 -17.61 8.14 -4.59
N LEU A 120 -16.58 8.14 -3.73
CA LEU A 120 -15.80 6.96 -3.39
C LEU A 120 -16.70 5.94 -2.67
N SER A 121 -16.83 4.76 -3.25
CA SER A 121 -17.55 3.64 -2.68
C SER A 121 -16.64 2.43 -2.60
N VAL A 122 -16.68 1.73 -1.47
CA VAL A 122 -15.89 0.53 -1.20
C VAL A 122 -16.85 -0.61 -0.94
N THR A 123 -16.74 -1.67 -1.72
CA THR A 123 -17.58 -2.87 -1.61
C THR A 123 -16.69 -4.09 -1.46
N TYR A 124 -17.03 -4.98 -0.53
CA TYR A 124 -16.38 -6.27 -0.38
C TYR A 124 -17.40 -7.39 -0.54
N GLN A 125 -17.19 -8.26 -1.52
CA GLN A 125 -18.09 -9.38 -1.78
C GLN A 125 -17.32 -10.62 -2.22
N LYS A 126 -17.56 -11.74 -1.54
CA LYS A 126 -17.01 -13.07 -1.91
C LYS A 126 -15.49 -13.07 -2.12
N GLY A 127 -14.72 -12.37 -1.28
CA GLY A 127 -13.27 -12.32 -1.41
C GLY A 127 -12.76 -11.29 -2.41
N ILE A 128 -13.62 -10.43 -2.96
CA ILE A 128 -13.23 -9.37 -3.90
C ILE A 128 -13.49 -8.03 -3.24
N LEU A 129 -12.42 -7.23 -3.12
CA LEU A 129 -12.49 -5.82 -2.74
C LEU A 129 -12.62 -5.00 -4.02
N SER A 130 -13.66 -4.17 -4.10
CA SER A 130 -13.93 -3.28 -5.22
C SER A 130 -14.10 -1.85 -4.71
N ILE A 131 -13.35 -0.92 -5.30
CA ILE A 131 -13.37 0.50 -4.97
C ILE A 131 -13.75 1.25 -6.23
N SER A 132 -14.88 1.94 -6.21
CA SER A 132 -15.37 2.72 -7.35
C SER A 132 -15.43 4.20 -7.00
N ALA A 133 -15.06 5.06 -7.95
CA ALA A 133 -15.23 6.50 -7.80
C ALA A 133 -15.57 7.12 -9.16
N LYS A 134 -16.39 8.18 -9.16
CA LYS A 134 -16.73 8.91 -10.38
C LYS A 134 -15.60 9.83 -10.79
N ARG A 135 -15.35 9.91 -12.09
CA ARG A 135 -14.39 10.85 -12.66
C ARG A 135 -14.83 12.28 -12.34
N THR A 136 -13.86 13.12 -11.99
CA THR A 136 -14.07 14.57 -11.94
C THR A 136 -14.25 15.05 -13.37
N ASP A 137 -15.38 15.70 -13.69
CA ASP A 137 -15.71 16.22 -15.02
C ASP A 137 -14.74 17.33 -15.45
N GLY A 138 -13.54 16.92 -15.85
CA GLY A 138 -12.48 17.75 -16.38
C GLY A 138 -12.07 17.19 -17.72
N THR A 139 -12.84 17.48 -18.76
CA THR A 139 -12.44 17.32 -20.17
C THR A 139 -11.22 18.19 -20.46
N ASN A 140 -10.03 17.71 -20.08
CA ASN A 140 -8.76 18.21 -20.59
C ASN A 140 -8.04 17.05 -21.29
N THR A 141 -8.64 16.59 -22.39
CA THR A 141 -7.89 15.84 -23.40
C THR A 141 -6.91 16.80 -24.07
N TRP A 142 -5.68 16.87 -23.55
CA TRP A 142 -4.59 17.49 -24.29
C TRP A 142 -4.13 16.51 -25.37
N ALA A 143 -4.63 16.70 -26.59
CA ALA A 143 -4.09 16.00 -27.75
C ALA A 143 -2.74 16.61 -28.12
N ALA A 144 -1.64 15.95 -27.77
CA ALA A 144 -0.32 16.27 -28.31
C ALA A 144 -0.23 15.69 -29.73
N LYS A 145 -0.06 16.55 -30.74
CA LYS A 145 0.29 16.09 -32.09
C LYS A 145 1.78 15.80 -32.11
N ALA A 146 2.15 14.53 -32.33
CA ALA A 146 3.53 14.16 -32.62
C ALA A 146 3.89 14.65 -34.03
N GLN A 147 4.98 15.41 -34.14
CA GLN A 147 5.63 15.70 -35.42
C GLN A 147 6.90 14.86 -35.53
N PHE A 148 7.03 14.13 -36.63
CA PHE A 148 8.30 13.52 -37.00
C PHE A 148 9.19 14.61 -37.60
N LEU A 149 10.43 14.68 -37.11
CA LEU A 149 11.48 15.48 -37.72
C LEU A 149 12.13 14.57 -38.78
N ASP A 150 11.93 14.91 -40.06
CA ASP A 150 12.71 14.38 -41.18
C ASP A 150 14.14 14.95 -41.15
#